data_AF-A0A559KGI1-F1
#
_entry.id   AF-A0A559KGI1-F1
#
_cell.length_a   1.000
_cell.length_b   1.000
_cell.length_c   1.000
_cell.angle_alpha   90.00
_cell.angle_beta   90.00
_cell.angle_gamma   90.00
#
_symmetry.space_group_name_H-M   'P 1'
#
loop_
_entity.id
_entity.type
_entity.pdbx_description
1 polymer ?
#
loop_
_entity_poly.entity_id
_entity_poly.type
_entity_poly.pdbx_seq_one_letter_code
_entity_poly.pdbx_strand_id
1 'polypeptide(L)'
;MNKKKAFNVAALSMVSVSLALTGCGAKNDDANNSGSAAATPKAAVESFPLKTPQTLKIGTVVVDGYPASKDVRQWQDIEKQTNIHVDFQDVNQSQWKEKKGLLFASNDLPEAFIGAGIFTDAELLNYGSTGALIPLEKLIDQYAPNFKKALQDYPELRSQITAPDGHIYAIPSFIDDWQGVKTGNILFTNKKWLDKLGMKVPTTTDEFEQMLLAFKNQDPSGVGKDKIIPFTSIKDFNLFSAIFGAFGIIDHYSQDSLLHIGLKDGKATYAPVQPQYKDAISYLNKLYSEGLIDKEAFTHDGKSYSAKIQSDPRVVGVFSNWRSTSWATKPEQRDDYVPVGPLKGPKGDQLVEKYPTGLFYRGSFAITNNTKRPELLMQWMDNVLNDDNEMQMSSGGRYGDYLEKQADGTVKVLRALNPNNNDERLNIPSNGSRVSFMTMANSKRLVTKTPVFTEKGEYDKLFEGKFAKDVYPNVFFSKDEAMKIQTLGNDINTYANSMYAKWIIDGGIDKDWDGYVKKLNDMGLKDLLAAYQAAYDRFNSGSKK
;
A
#
# COMPACT_ATOMS: atom_id res chain seq x y z
N MET A 1 -23.44 14.15 -67.66
CA MET A 1 -22.72 14.40 -68.92
C MET A 1 -21.23 14.31 -68.69
N ASN A 2 -20.54 13.61 -69.58
CA ASN A 2 -19.11 13.27 -69.60
C ASN A 2 -18.14 14.46 -69.49
N LYS A 3 -16.99 14.22 -68.82
CA LYS A 3 -15.58 14.32 -69.31
C LYS A 3 -14.65 14.63 -68.11
N LYS A 4 -13.85 13.70 -67.58
CA LYS A 4 -12.54 13.16 -68.03
C LYS A 4 -11.38 14.19 -68.09
N LYS A 5 -10.34 13.87 -67.29
CA LYS A 5 -8.87 14.08 -67.45
C LYS A 5 -8.32 15.48 -67.13
N ALA A 6 -7.06 15.70 -66.72
CA ALA A 6 -5.98 14.96 -66.04
C ALA A 6 -4.75 15.92 -65.99
N PHE A 7 -3.80 15.65 -65.07
CA PHE A 7 -2.35 15.98 -65.14
C PHE A 7 -1.81 17.42 -64.95
N ASN A 8 -0.95 17.60 -63.93
CA ASN A 8 0.49 18.01 -63.98
C ASN A 8 0.95 18.60 -62.62
N VAL A 9 1.84 17.95 -61.86
CA VAL A 9 3.33 17.97 -61.89
C VAL A 9 3.94 19.29 -61.39
N ALA A 10 4.61 19.23 -60.23
CA ALA A 10 5.67 20.12 -59.78
C ALA A 10 6.69 19.25 -58.99
N ALA A 11 7.74 18.74 -59.63
CA ALA A 11 9.07 19.37 -59.80
C ALA A 11 9.88 19.43 -58.48
N LEU A 12 10.47 18.30 -58.11
CA LEU A 12 11.61 18.17 -57.18
C LEU A 12 12.90 18.46 -57.95
N SER A 13 13.73 19.36 -57.45
CA SER A 13 15.05 19.67 -58.01
C SER A 13 16.17 19.19 -57.08
N MET A 14 17.06 18.37 -57.65
CA MET A 14 18.35 17.86 -57.16
C MET A 14 19.30 18.94 -56.63
N VAL A 15 20.12 18.57 -55.63
CA VAL A 15 21.59 18.72 -55.72
C VAL A 15 22.25 17.50 -55.05
N SER A 16 23.05 16.80 -55.85
CA SER A 16 23.91 15.67 -55.50
C SER A 16 25.37 16.10 -55.69
N VAL A 17 26.25 15.88 -54.71
CA VAL A 17 27.73 15.83 -54.85
C VAL A 17 28.26 15.06 -53.63
N SER A 18 29.21 14.13 -53.62
CA SER A 18 29.75 13.11 -54.53
C SER A 18 30.60 12.19 -53.64
N LEU A 19 30.68 10.91 -54.00
CA LEU A 19 31.44 9.86 -53.33
C LEU A 19 32.96 10.12 -53.28
N ALA A 20 33.61 9.57 -52.24
CA ALA A 20 34.98 9.07 -52.32
C ALA A 20 35.00 7.60 -51.91
N LEU A 21 35.15 6.73 -52.92
CA LEU A 21 35.50 5.31 -52.81
C LEU A 21 37.00 5.19 -53.08
N THR A 22 37.75 4.60 -52.14
CA THR A 22 39.03 3.94 -52.43
C THR A 22 38.91 2.50 -51.99
N GLY A 23 38.88 1.61 -52.98
CA GLY A 23 39.00 0.17 -52.81
C GLY A 23 40.35 -0.30 -53.35
N CYS A 24 40.88 -1.36 -52.75
CA CYS A 24 41.74 -2.36 -53.38
C CYS A 24 41.49 -3.70 -52.66
N GLY A 25 40.99 -4.70 -53.40
CA GLY A 25 41.01 -6.11 -53.01
C GLY A 25 42.43 -6.69 -53.15
N ALA A 26 42.73 -7.96 -52.86
CA ALA A 26 41.94 -9.15 -52.56
C ALA A 26 42.88 -10.22 -51.97
N LYS A 27 42.38 -11.11 -51.10
CA LYS A 27 42.61 -12.58 -51.13
C LYS A 27 41.93 -13.27 -49.94
N ASN A 28 41.23 -14.36 -50.24
CA ASN A 28 40.72 -15.36 -49.30
C ASN A 28 41.86 -15.93 -48.45
N ASP A 29 41.62 -16.08 -47.14
CA ASP A 29 41.92 -17.29 -46.38
C ASP A 29 41.11 -17.31 -45.08
N ASP A 30 40.50 -18.46 -44.81
CA ASP A 30 39.74 -18.80 -43.61
C ASP A 30 40.62 -18.74 -42.35
N ALA A 31 40.27 -17.90 -41.38
CA ALA A 31 40.71 -18.04 -40.00
C ALA A 31 39.82 -17.26 -39.02
N ASN A 32 38.99 -18.03 -38.32
CA ASN A 32 38.53 -17.87 -36.94
C ASN A 32 39.08 -16.63 -36.19
N ASN A 33 38.24 -15.62 -35.95
CA ASN A 33 38.48 -14.69 -34.86
C ASN A 33 37.17 -14.16 -34.26
N SER A 34 37.02 -14.45 -32.97
CA SER A 34 36.03 -13.94 -32.04
C SER A 34 35.87 -12.42 -32.13
N GLY A 35 34.73 -11.99 -32.67
CA GLY A 35 34.31 -10.59 -32.69
C GLY A 35 33.91 -10.13 -31.28
N SER A 36 34.80 -9.37 -30.66
CA SER A 36 34.51 -8.51 -29.52
C SER A 36 33.33 -7.59 -29.87
N ALA A 37 32.23 -7.73 -29.15
CA ALA A 37 31.14 -6.76 -29.20
C ALA A 37 31.70 -5.40 -28.77
N ALA A 38 31.67 -4.43 -29.68
CA ALA A 38 32.00 -3.05 -29.37
C ALA A 38 31.12 -2.58 -28.21
N ALA A 39 31.74 -2.36 -27.06
CA ALA A 39 31.09 -1.82 -25.89
C ALA A 39 30.55 -0.42 -26.22
N THR A 40 29.23 -0.24 -26.15
CA THR A 40 28.59 1.06 -26.10
C THR A 40 29.22 1.86 -24.95
N PRO A 41 29.59 3.14 -25.14
CA PRO A 41 30.19 3.93 -24.06
C PRO A 41 29.21 3.98 -22.89
N LYS A 42 29.60 3.40 -21.75
CA LYS A 42 28.85 3.45 -20.50
C LYS A 42 28.79 4.92 -20.06
N ALA A 43 27.60 5.52 -20.02
CA ALA A 43 27.43 6.88 -19.53
C ALA A 43 27.97 6.97 -18.10
N ALA A 44 28.75 8.01 -17.80
CA ALA A 44 29.32 8.20 -16.47
C ALA A 44 28.21 8.48 -15.45
N VAL A 45 28.44 8.09 -14.19
CA VAL A 45 27.61 8.53 -13.06
C VAL A 45 27.80 10.04 -12.93
N GLU A 46 26.70 10.79 -12.97
CA GLU A 46 26.67 12.23 -12.83
C GLU A 46 26.81 12.61 -11.35
N SER A 47 27.58 13.65 -11.07
CA SER A 47 27.64 14.23 -9.73
C SER A 47 26.56 15.29 -9.57
N PHE A 48 25.72 15.18 -8.54
CA PHE A 48 24.79 16.24 -8.17
C PHE A 48 25.43 17.30 -7.26
N PRO A 49 25.03 18.58 -7.37
CA PRO A 49 24.12 19.14 -8.38
C PRO A 49 24.74 19.14 -9.79
N LEU A 50 23.92 18.95 -10.84
CA LEU A 50 24.39 19.00 -12.22
C LEU A 50 24.94 20.38 -12.55
N LYS A 51 26.00 20.45 -13.38
CA LYS A 51 26.57 21.72 -13.85
C LYS A 51 25.59 22.53 -14.70
N THR A 52 24.79 21.83 -15.51
CA THR A 52 23.76 22.43 -16.36
C THR A 52 22.40 21.94 -15.90
N PRO A 53 21.48 22.84 -15.53
CA PRO A 53 20.14 22.44 -15.13
C PRO A 53 19.47 21.57 -16.19
N GLN A 54 18.74 20.55 -15.76
CA GLN A 54 17.99 19.65 -16.63
C GLN A 54 16.52 19.67 -16.26
N THR A 55 15.64 19.40 -17.22
CA THR A 55 14.21 19.19 -16.96
C THR A 55 13.84 17.74 -17.24
N LEU A 56 13.03 17.14 -16.37
CA LEU A 56 12.42 15.82 -16.53
C LEU A 56 10.90 15.95 -16.54
N LYS A 57 10.20 15.23 -17.43
CA LYS A 57 8.73 15.15 -17.43
C LYS A 57 8.27 13.85 -16.77
N ILE A 58 7.59 13.95 -15.62
CA ILE A 58 7.20 12.78 -14.81
C ILE A 58 5.69 12.80 -14.53
N GLY A 59 4.98 11.71 -14.82
CA GLY A 59 3.58 11.55 -14.47
C GLY A 59 3.38 11.13 -13.02
N THR A 60 2.39 11.70 -12.34
CA THR A 60 2.10 11.35 -10.94
C THR A 60 0.62 11.50 -10.58
N VAL A 61 0.27 11.05 -9.38
CA VAL A 61 -1.08 11.14 -8.81
C VAL A 61 -1.09 12.20 -7.73
N VAL A 62 -2.12 13.04 -7.72
CA VAL A 62 -2.45 13.93 -6.60
C VAL A 62 -3.76 13.49 -5.94
N VAL A 63 -3.77 13.44 -4.61
CA VAL A 63 -4.96 13.08 -3.81
C VAL A 63 -5.71 14.36 -3.42
N ASP A 64 -7.04 14.28 -3.38
CA ASP A 64 -7.88 15.42 -2.98
C ASP A 64 -7.48 15.97 -1.61
N GLY A 65 -7.31 17.29 -1.54
CA GLY A 65 -6.91 18.01 -0.32
C GLY A 65 -5.41 18.11 -0.07
N TYR A 66 -4.57 17.44 -0.87
CA TYR A 66 -3.11 17.59 -0.86
C TYR A 66 -2.64 18.67 -1.84
N PRO A 67 -1.46 19.28 -1.61
CA PRO A 67 -0.89 20.24 -2.55
C PRO A 67 -0.51 19.57 -3.87
N ALA A 68 -0.57 20.35 -4.95
CA ALA A 68 -0.03 19.94 -6.24
C ALA A 68 1.49 19.71 -6.12
N SER A 69 2.05 18.82 -6.93
CA SER A 69 3.46 18.41 -6.80
C SER A 69 4.42 19.59 -6.95
N LYS A 70 4.14 20.54 -7.84
CA LYS A 70 4.93 21.77 -8.01
C LYS A 70 5.01 22.66 -6.75
N ASP A 71 4.04 22.55 -5.85
CA ASP A 71 3.92 23.37 -4.65
C ASP A 71 4.50 22.66 -3.41
N VAL A 72 4.85 21.38 -3.52
CA VAL A 72 5.50 20.61 -2.44
C VAL A 72 6.96 21.07 -2.28
N ARG A 73 7.29 21.66 -1.14
CA ARG A 73 8.62 22.24 -0.87
C ARG A 73 9.76 21.21 -0.91
N GLN A 74 9.48 19.94 -0.58
CA GLN A 74 10.47 18.87 -0.68
C GLN A 74 10.98 18.67 -2.12
N TRP A 75 10.11 18.77 -3.12
CA TRP A 75 10.53 18.65 -4.53
C TRP A 75 11.42 19.82 -4.95
N GLN A 76 11.16 21.02 -4.43
CA GLN A 76 12.01 22.20 -4.66
C GLN A 76 13.40 22.04 -4.02
N ASP A 77 13.49 21.38 -2.87
CA ASP A 77 14.78 21.10 -2.23
C ASP A 77 15.55 20.00 -2.99
N ILE A 78 14.86 18.97 -3.48
CA ILE A 78 15.46 17.95 -4.35
C ILE A 78 15.95 18.59 -5.66
N GLU A 79 15.20 19.54 -6.23
CA GLU A 79 15.64 20.33 -7.38
C GLU A 79 16.93 21.10 -7.08
N LYS A 80 17.04 21.77 -5.93
CA LYS A 80 18.29 22.45 -5.53
C LYS A 80 19.45 21.48 -5.31
N GLN A 81 19.19 20.30 -4.73
CA GLN A 81 20.21 19.27 -4.50
C GLN A 81 20.77 18.72 -5.82
N THR A 82 19.92 18.58 -6.84
CA THR A 82 20.24 17.86 -8.08
C THR A 82 20.48 18.77 -9.28
N ASN A 83 19.99 20.02 -9.22
CA ASN A 83 19.81 20.91 -10.36
C ASN A 83 18.92 20.31 -11.48
N ILE A 84 17.95 19.47 -11.08
CA ILE A 84 16.96 18.85 -11.97
C ILE A 84 15.58 19.39 -11.60
N HIS A 85 14.98 20.12 -12.54
CA HIS A 85 13.59 20.53 -12.46
C HIS A 85 12.68 19.39 -12.95
N VAL A 86 11.63 19.06 -12.20
CA VAL A 86 10.65 18.05 -12.62
C VAL A 86 9.33 18.72 -12.97
N ASP A 87 8.93 18.61 -14.23
CA ASP A 87 7.61 18.98 -14.72
C ASP A 87 6.62 17.84 -14.42
N PHE A 88 6.06 17.87 -13.21
CA PHE A 88 5.08 16.89 -12.74
C PHE A 88 3.75 17.01 -13.48
N GLN A 89 3.35 15.94 -14.18
CA GLN A 89 2.04 15.82 -14.80
C GLN A 89 1.06 15.24 -13.77
N ASP A 90 0.55 16.11 -12.90
CA ASP A 90 -0.41 15.73 -11.86
C ASP A 90 -1.73 15.24 -12.47
N VAL A 91 -2.21 14.11 -11.96
CA VAL A 91 -3.53 13.55 -12.28
C VAL A 91 -4.27 13.28 -10.98
N ASN A 92 -5.53 13.72 -10.89
CA ASN A 92 -6.34 13.43 -9.73
C ASN A 92 -6.51 11.91 -9.54
N GLN A 93 -6.41 11.43 -8.31
CA GLN A 93 -6.53 10.00 -7.97
C GLN A 93 -7.77 9.33 -8.58
N SER A 94 -8.92 10.02 -8.59
CA SER A 94 -10.18 9.50 -9.15
C SER A 94 -10.11 9.24 -10.67
N GLN A 95 -9.24 9.96 -11.38
CA GLN A 95 -9.07 9.90 -12.83
C GLN A 95 -7.83 9.10 -13.26
N TRP A 96 -7.00 8.69 -12.30
CA TRP A 96 -5.68 8.11 -12.56
C TRP A 96 -5.76 6.88 -13.47
N LYS A 97 -6.67 5.94 -13.16
CA LYS A 97 -6.80 4.68 -13.90
C LYS A 97 -7.09 4.91 -15.38
N GLU A 98 -8.08 5.75 -15.69
CA GLU A 98 -8.48 6.06 -17.07
C GLU A 98 -7.39 6.84 -17.80
N LYS A 99 -6.88 7.92 -17.20
CA LYS A 99 -5.86 8.76 -17.83
C LYS A 99 -4.55 8.01 -18.08
N LYS A 100 -4.10 7.20 -17.13
CA LYS A 100 -2.92 6.33 -17.33
C LYS A 100 -3.15 5.35 -18.48
N GLY A 101 -4.31 4.68 -18.52
CA GLY A 101 -4.66 3.77 -19.62
C GLY A 101 -4.61 4.45 -20.99
N LEU A 102 -5.13 5.68 -21.09
CA LEU A 102 -5.09 6.47 -22.33
C LEU A 102 -3.66 6.83 -22.76
N LEU A 103 -2.79 7.25 -21.84
CA LEU A 103 -1.38 7.59 -22.14
C LEU A 103 -0.62 6.38 -22.73
N PHE A 104 -0.83 5.19 -22.17
CA PHE A 104 -0.22 3.96 -22.69
C PHE A 104 -0.83 3.51 -24.02
N ALA A 105 -2.13 3.71 -24.23
CA ALA A 105 -2.80 3.37 -25.48
C ALA A 105 -2.41 4.32 -26.63
N SER A 106 -2.20 5.60 -26.35
CA SER A 106 -1.81 6.61 -27.35
C SER A 106 -0.30 6.70 -27.57
N ASN A 107 0.50 6.05 -26.72
CA ASN A 107 1.96 6.18 -26.66
C ASN A 107 2.44 7.63 -26.38
N ASP A 108 1.58 8.48 -25.79
CA ASP A 108 1.92 9.84 -25.33
C ASP A 108 2.44 9.79 -23.89
N LEU A 109 3.56 9.10 -23.69
CA LEU A 109 4.09 8.79 -22.36
C LEU A 109 4.99 9.94 -21.83
N PRO A 110 4.93 10.29 -20.53
CA PRO A 110 6.01 11.06 -19.88
C PRO A 110 7.32 10.24 -19.87
N GLU A 111 8.44 10.82 -19.45
CA GLU A 111 9.72 10.09 -19.37
C GLU A 111 9.72 9.03 -18.26
N ALA A 112 8.99 9.29 -17.18
CA ALA A 112 8.79 8.35 -16.08
C ALA A 112 7.45 8.60 -15.38
N PHE A 113 7.10 7.70 -14.46
CA PHE A 113 5.97 7.82 -13.56
C PHE A 113 6.43 7.62 -12.13
N ILE A 114 5.84 8.36 -11.18
CA ILE A 114 6.13 8.25 -9.74
C ILE A 114 4.86 8.35 -8.89
N GLY A 115 4.72 7.50 -7.87
CA GLY A 115 3.65 7.60 -6.88
C GLY A 115 3.47 6.33 -6.05
N ALA A 116 2.60 6.37 -5.05
CA ALA A 116 2.31 5.22 -4.18
C ALA A 116 1.57 4.11 -4.94
N GLY A 117 2.26 3.04 -5.33
CA GLY A 117 1.63 1.85 -5.94
C GLY A 117 0.82 2.16 -7.19
N ILE A 118 1.30 3.11 -8.00
CA ILE A 118 0.57 3.62 -9.16
C ILE A 118 0.50 2.62 -10.33
N PHE A 119 1.26 1.51 -10.28
CA PHE A 119 1.14 0.36 -11.18
C PHE A 119 0.81 -0.92 -10.43
N THR A 120 -0.15 -1.67 -10.96
CA THR A 120 -0.43 -3.06 -10.58
C THR A 120 0.57 -4.03 -11.21
N ASP A 121 0.69 -5.24 -10.66
CA ASP A 121 1.53 -6.31 -11.24
C ASP A 121 1.18 -6.60 -12.71
N ALA A 122 -0.12 -6.68 -13.02
CA ALA A 122 -0.59 -6.92 -14.37
C ALA A 122 -0.17 -5.81 -15.34
N GLU A 123 -0.20 -4.55 -14.89
CA GLU A 123 0.23 -3.40 -15.69
C GLU A 123 1.75 -3.37 -15.88
N LEU A 124 2.53 -3.65 -14.83
CA LEU A 124 3.99 -3.76 -14.95
C LEU A 124 4.39 -4.81 -15.98
N LEU A 125 3.76 -5.99 -15.92
CA LEU A 125 4.00 -7.07 -16.89
C LEU A 125 3.52 -6.70 -18.29
N ASN A 126 2.32 -6.14 -18.41
CA ASN A 126 1.77 -5.78 -19.71
C ASN A 126 2.63 -4.71 -20.40
N TYR A 127 2.88 -3.58 -19.72
CA TYR A 127 3.65 -2.48 -20.27
C TYR A 127 5.15 -2.77 -20.37
N GLY A 128 5.70 -3.63 -19.52
CA GLY A 128 7.05 -4.17 -19.66
C GLY A 128 7.17 -5.05 -20.91
N SER A 129 6.22 -5.97 -21.13
CA SER A 129 6.23 -6.88 -22.29
C SER A 129 6.05 -6.18 -23.63
N THR A 130 5.34 -5.05 -23.69
CA THR A 130 5.21 -4.22 -24.90
C THR A 130 6.40 -3.28 -25.11
N GLY A 131 7.34 -3.23 -24.16
CA GLY A 131 8.48 -2.32 -24.17
C GLY A 131 8.11 -0.86 -23.91
N ALA A 132 6.90 -0.58 -23.40
CA ALA A 132 6.50 0.77 -22.99
C ALA A 132 7.19 1.18 -21.68
N LEU A 133 7.41 0.23 -20.77
CA LEU A 133 8.30 0.37 -19.62
C LEU A 133 9.63 -0.34 -19.90
N ILE A 134 10.74 0.28 -19.53
CA ILE A 134 12.07 -0.30 -19.74
C ILE A 134 12.50 -1.16 -18.53
N PRO A 135 13.28 -2.24 -18.72
CA PRO A 135 13.91 -2.96 -17.62
C PRO A 135 14.91 -2.08 -16.85
N LEU A 136 14.91 -2.20 -15.53
CA LEU A 136 15.64 -1.33 -14.60
C LEU A 136 16.84 -2.02 -13.95
N GLU A 137 16.97 -3.35 -14.00
CA GLU A 137 17.98 -4.09 -13.23
C GLU A 137 19.43 -3.63 -13.51
N LYS A 138 19.75 -3.32 -14.78
CA LYS A 138 21.07 -2.79 -15.16
C LYS A 138 21.27 -1.35 -14.69
N LEU A 139 20.21 -0.54 -14.73
CA LEU A 139 20.25 0.85 -14.26
C LEU A 139 20.44 0.88 -12.74
N ILE A 140 19.71 0.03 -12.01
CA ILE A 140 19.84 -0.13 -10.56
C ILE A 140 21.27 -0.51 -10.19
N ASP A 141 21.82 -1.56 -10.82
CA ASP A 141 23.13 -2.08 -10.47
C ASP A 141 24.28 -1.08 -10.71
N GLN A 142 24.09 -0.11 -11.62
CA GLN A 142 25.10 0.86 -12.05
C GLN A 142 24.91 2.27 -11.50
N TYR A 143 23.68 2.72 -11.31
CA TYR A 143 23.34 4.13 -11.07
C TYR A 143 22.51 4.37 -9.80
N ALA A 144 22.10 3.32 -9.08
CA ALA A 144 21.27 3.44 -7.88
C ALA A 144 21.97 2.88 -6.61
N PRO A 145 23.06 3.50 -6.12
CA PRO A 145 23.79 2.98 -4.96
C PRO A 145 22.96 2.91 -3.67
N ASN A 146 22.05 3.86 -3.40
CA ASN A 146 21.22 3.84 -2.20
C ASN A 146 20.23 2.67 -2.24
N PHE A 147 19.54 2.50 -3.37
CA PHE A 147 18.63 1.38 -3.56
C PHE A 147 19.37 0.03 -3.60
N LYS A 148 20.55 -0.02 -4.21
CA LYS A 148 21.39 -1.22 -4.24
C LYS A 148 21.85 -1.65 -2.85
N LYS A 149 22.21 -0.70 -1.97
CA LYS A 149 22.49 -0.98 -0.55
C LYS A 149 21.27 -1.62 0.11
N ALA A 150 20.08 -1.11 -0.15
CA ALA A 150 18.87 -1.71 0.40
C ALA A 150 18.59 -3.13 -0.13
N LEU A 151 18.85 -3.40 -1.40
CA LEU A 151 18.76 -4.78 -1.93
C LEU A 151 19.77 -5.74 -1.29
N GLN A 152 20.87 -5.24 -0.73
CA GLN A 152 21.83 -6.03 0.04
C GLN A 152 21.35 -6.26 1.47
N ASP A 153 20.79 -5.22 2.10
CA ASP A 153 20.22 -5.27 3.44
C ASP A 153 18.94 -6.15 3.48
N TYR A 154 18.22 -6.25 2.36
CA TYR A 154 16.98 -7.03 2.17
C TYR A 154 17.06 -7.92 0.91
N PRO A 155 17.77 -9.06 0.96
CA PRO A 155 18.00 -9.90 -0.22
C PRO A 155 16.73 -10.39 -0.92
N GLU A 156 15.66 -10.64 -0.15
CA GLU A 156 14.36 -11.05 -0.68
C GLU A 156 13.72 -9.97 -1.54
N LEU A 157 13.99 -8.68 -1.28
CA LEU A 157 13.37 -7.56 -2.00
C LEU A 157 13.65 -7.64 -3.50
N ARG A 158 14.87 -8.01 -3.90
CA ARG A 158 15.22 -8.17 -5.33
C ARG A 158 14.34 -9.22 -5.99
N SER A 159 14.14 -10.37 -5.32
CA SER A 159 13.26 -11.43 -5.82
C SER A 159 11.80 -10.98 -5.90
N GLN A 160 11.34 -10.18 -4.93
CA GLN A 160 9.96 -9.71 -4.86
C GLN A 160 9.63 -8.69 -5.95
N ILE A 161 10.61 -7.96 -6.49
CA ILE A 161 10.38 -6.96 -7.55
C ILE A 161 10.79 -7.44 -8.95
N THR A 162 11.40 -8.63 -9.05
CA THR A 162 11.77 -9.24 -10.33
C THR A 162 10.57 -9.99 -10.89
N ALA A 163 10.12 -9.57 -12.07
CA ALA A 163 9.04 -10.21 -12.79
C ALA A 163 9.43 -11.63 -13.25
N PRO A 164 8.46 -12.51 -13.56
CA PRO A 164 8.78 -13.87 -14.00
C PRO A 164 9.57 -13.98 -15.31
N ASP A 165 9.61 -12.93 -16.12
CA ASP A 165 10.48 -12.82 -17.30
C ASP A 165 11.93 -12.45 -16.96
N GLY A 166 12.23 -12.19 -15.68
CA GLY A 166 13.57 -11.86 -15.17
C GLY A 166 13.87 -10.36 -15.10
N HIS A 167 12.94 -9.48 -15.46
CA HIS A 167 13.17 -8.03 -15.47
C HIS A 167 12.59 -7.33 -14.23
N ILE A 168 13.20 -6.20 -13.86
CA ILE A 168 12.64 -5.28 -12.85
C ILE A 168 12.04 -4.09 -13.59
N TYR A 169 10.73 -3.87 -13.50
CA TYR A 169 10.05 -2.78 -14.23
C TYR A 169 9.74 -1.54 -13.39
N ALA A 170 9.90 -1.62 -12.07
CA ALA A 170 9.68 -0.49 -11.18
C ALA A 170 10.56 -0.55 -9.92
N ILE A 171 10.88 0.63 -9.38
CA ILE A 171 11.37 0.81 -8.02
C ILE A 171 10.14 0.79 -7.08
N PRO A 172 10.17 0.01 -5.99
CA PRO A 172 9.04 -0.14 -5.08
C PRO A 172 8.96 0.98 -4.03
N SER A 173 7.81 1.05 -3.35
CA SER A 173 7.77 1.54 -1.98
C SER A 173 8.06 0.39 -1.00
N PHE A 174 8.89 0.64 -0.01
CA PHE A 174 9.36 -0.33 0.97
C PHE A 174 9.35 0.29 2.37
N ILE A 175 8.83 -0.41 3.37
CA ILE A 175 8.76 0.08 4.75
C ILE A 175 9.00 -1.09 5.70
N ASP A 176 10.20 -1.16 6.26
CA ASP A 176 10.57 -2.22 7.22
C ASP A 176 10.16 -1.88 8.66
N ASP A 177 10.09 -0.58 8.98
CA ASP A 177 9.66 -0.12 10.30
C ASP A 177 8.72 1.08 10.21
N TRP A 178 7.61 0.98 10.93
CA TRP A 178 6.60 2.03 11.06
C TRP A 178 6.80 2.82 12.35
N GLN A 179 8.04 3.26 12.61
CA GLN A 179 8.43 3.90 13.87
C GLN A 179 8.09 3.00 15.08
N GLY A 180 8.30 1.70 14.96
CA GLY A 180 7.99 0.69 15.98
C GLY A 180 6.52 0.34 16.16
N VAL A 181 5.61 0.83 15.31
CA VAL A 181 4.20 0.40 15.34
C VAL A 181 4.07 -1.04 14.83
N LYS A 182 3.26 -1.84 15.54
CA LYS A 182 3.12 -3.29 15.29
C LYS A 182 1.72 -3.73 14.90
N THR A 183 0.66 -2.99 15.22
CA THR A 183 -0.71 -3.41 14.88
C THR A 183 -1.48 -2.39 14.05
N GLY A 184 -2.48 -2.92 13.34
CA GLY A 184 -3.57 -2.23 12.64
C GLY A 184 -4.44 -1.30 13.49
N ASN A 185 -5.67 -1.10 13.01
CA ASN A 185 -6.75 -0.62 13.87
C ASN A 185 -6.99 -1.63 15.00
N ILE A 186 -7.27 -1.12 16.21
CA ILE A 186 -7.57 -1.92 17.40
C ILE A 186 -8.89 -1.47 18.02
N LEU A 187 -9.42 -2.28 18.92
CA LEU A 187 -10.64 -1.95 19.65
C LEU A 187 -10.34 -0.99 20.80
N PHE A 188 -11.24 -0.04 21.04
CA PHE A 188 -11.25 0.86 22.19
C PHE A 188 -12.58 0.74 22.91
N THR A 189 -12.57 0.69 24.24
CA THR A 189 -13.78 0.59 25.09
C THR A 189 -13.89 1.77 26.05
N ASN A 190 -15.11 2.20 26.34
CA ASN A 190 -15.39 3.37 27.16
C ASN A 190 -15.02 3.12 28.63
N LYS A 191 -13.93 3.73 29.09
CA LYS A 191 -13.38 3.54 30.42
C LYS A 191 -14.33 4.05 31.51
N LYS A 192 -14.95 5.21 31.30
CA LYS A 192 -15.89 5.80 32.26
C LYS A 192 -17.11 4.90 32.49
N TRP A 193 -17.56 4.22 31.44
CA TRP A 193 -18.66 3.27 31.54
C TRP A 193 -18.26 2.00 32.30
N LEU A 194 -17.07 1.47 32.04
CA LEU A 194 -16.50 0.37 32.83
C LEU A 194 -16.41 0.73 34.32
N ASP A 195 -15.84 1.89 34.64
CA ASP A 195 -15.65 2.36 36.02
C ASP A 195 -17.01 2.52 36.74
N LYS A 196 -18.02 3.07 36.08
CA LYS A 196 -19.38 3.23 36.63
C LYS A 196 -20.08 1.89 36.90
N LEU A 197 -19.81 0.88 36.08
CA LEU A 197 -20.39 -0.45 36.19
C LEU A 197 -19.55 -1.41 37.04
N GLY A 198 -18.38 -0.98 37.54
CA GLY A 198 -17.44 -1.82 38.27
C GLY A 198 -16.84 -2.95 37.42
N MET A 199 -16.76 -2.75 36.10
CA MET A 199 -16.27 -3.76 35.14
C MET A 199 -14.81 -3.51 34.76
N LYS A 200 -14.09 -4.58 34.40
CA LYS A 200 -12.73 -4.50 33.84
C LYS A 200 -12.77 -4.50 32.32
N VAL A 201 -11.67 -4.07 31.69
CA VAL A 201 -11.46 -4.27 30.25
C VAL A 201 -11.51 -5.77 29.95
N PRO A 202 -12.30 -6.22 28.96
CA PRO A 202 -12.51 -7.64 28.70
C PRO A 202 -11.27 -8.28 28.09
N THR A 203 -11.03 -9.54 28.47
CA THR A 203 -9.91 -10.37 28.01
C THR A 203 -10.36 -11.60 27.23
N THR A 204 -11.67 -11.91 27.28
CA THR A 204 -12.29 -13.02 26.55
C THR A 204 -13.49 -12.56 25.73
N THR A 205 -13.90 -13.35 24.73
CA THR A 205 -15.12 -13.07 23.95
C THR A 205 -16.38 -13.06 24.82
N ASP A 206 -16.42 -13.88 25.87
CA ASP A 206 -17.57 -13.93 26.78
C ASP A 206 -17.64 -12.68 27.66
N GLU A 207 -16.51 -12.25 28.23
CA GLU A 207 -16.42 -10.99 28.98
C GLU A 207 -16.77 -9.79 28.10
N PHE A 208 -16.33 -9.81 26.84
CA PHE A 208 -16.65 -8.76 25.87
C PHE A 208 -18.15 -8.68 25.61
N GLU A 209 -18.83 -9.81 25.37
CA GLU A 209 -20.28 -9.87 25.21
C GLU A 209 -21.02 -9.36 26.45
N GLN A 210 -20.62 -9.81 27.65
CA GLN A 210 -21.25 -9.36 28.91
C GLN A 210 -21.05 -7.85 29.15
N MET A 211 -19.88 -7.31 28.80
CA MET A 211 -19.63 -5.87 28.83
C MET A 211 -20.56 -5.10 27.89
N LEU A 212 -20.72 -5.56 26.64
CA LEU A 212 -21.63 -4.93 25.68
C LEU A 212 -23.09 -4.97 26.14
N LEU A 213 -23.54 -6.10 26.68
CA LEU A 213 -24.88 -6.24 27.29
C LEU A 213 -25.08 -5.27 28.44
N ALA A 214 -24.08 -5.11 29.31
CA ALA A 214 -24.15 -4.17 30.43
C ALA A 214 -24.24 -2.72 29.95
N PHE A 215 -23.43 -2.32 28.95
CA PHE A 215 -23.50 -0.99 28.34
C PHE A 215 -24.90 -0.70 27.79
N LYS A 216 -25.46 -1.63 27.01
CA LYS A 216 -26.79 -1.51 26.43
C LYS A 216 -27.88 -1.38 27.51
N ASN A 217 -27.88 -2.28 28.48
CA ASN A 217 -29.01 -2.46 29.38
C ASN A 217 -29.01 -1.50 30.57
N GLN A 218 -27.84 -0.97 30.95
CA GLN A 218 -27.69 -0.12 32.14
C GLN A 218 -27.50 1.37 31.82
N ASP A 219 -27.33 1.73 30.54
CA ASP A 219 -27.15 3.12 30.08
C ASP A 219 -26.16 3.91 30.98
N PRO A 220 -24.88 3.47 31.03
CA PRO A 220 -23.89 4.14 31.86
C PRO A 220 -23.70 5.62 31.47
N SER A 221 -24.06 6.03 30.24
CA SER A 221 -24.01 7.43 29.81
C SER A 221 -25.21 8.28 30.23
N GLY A 222 -26.35 7.68 30.58
CA GLY A 222 -27.58 8.41 30.91
C GLY A 222 -28.25 9.10 29.71
N VAL A 223 -28.00 8.63 28.48
CA VAL A 223 -28.53 9.25 27.25
C VAL A 223 -29.87 8.64 26.80
N GLY A 224 -30.30 7.58 27.47
CA GLY A 224 -31.40 6.69 27.10
C GLY A 224 -30.86 5.43 26.42
N LYS A 225 -31.36 4.26 26.83
CA LYS A 225 -30.93 2.93 26.32
C LYS A 225 -30.97 2.81 24.80
N ASP A 226 -31.97 3.42 24.16
CA ASP A 226 -32.15 3.36 22.71
C ASP A 226 -31.08 4.15 21.92
N LYS A 227 -30.32 5.02 22.59
CA LYS A 227 -29.23 5.79 21.99
C LYS A 227 -27.87 5.17 22.21
N ILE A 228 -27.75 4.20 23.12
CA ILE A 228 -26.48 3.52 23.37
C ILE A 228 -26.16 2.61 22.18
N ILE A 229 -24.94 2.77 21.65
CA ILE A 229 -24.35 1.93 20.62
C ILE A 229 -23.25 1.10 21.31
N PRO A 230 -23.50 -0.16 21.69
CA PRO A 230 -22.52 -0.92 22.46
C PRO A 230 -21.24 -1.18 21.65
N PHE A 231 -21.35 -1.58 20.38
CA PHE A 231 -20.21 -1.84 19.51
C PHE A 231 -20.47 -1.35 18.08
N THR A 232 -19.53 -0.57 17.53
CA THR A 232 -19.58 -0.11 16.14
C THR A 232 -18.23 -0.26 15.46
N SER A 233 -18.24 -0.35 14.13
CA SER A 233 -17.04 -0.32 13.28
C SER A 233 -17.43 0.14 11.88
N ILE A 234 -16.47 0.26 10.97
CA ILE A 234 -16.69 0.69 9.59
C ILE A 234 -15.87 -0.16 8.60
N LYS A 235 -16.36 -0.25 7.37
CA LYS A 235 -15.67 -0.96 6.26
C LYS A 235 -14.22 -0.52 6.06
N ASP A 236 -13.94 0.79 6.16
CA ASP A 236 -12.60 1.34 5.95
C ASP A 236 -11.60 0.87 7.02
N PHE A 237 -12.12 0.37 8.15
CA PHE A 237 -11.34 -0.20 9.26
C PHE A 237 -11.53 -1.72 9.38
N ASN A 238 -11.83 -2.40 8.27
CA ASN A 238 -12.00 -3.85 8.18
C ASN A 238 -13.11 -4.39 9.10
N LEU A 239 -14.17 -3.61 9.34
CA LEU A 239 -15.33 -3.98 10.17
C LEU A 239 -14.91 -4.66 11.49
N PHE A 240 -15.28 -5.93 11.67
CA PHE A 240 -15.11 -6.68 12.90
C PHE A 240 -13.91 -7.65 12.85
N SER A 241 -12.96 -7.43 11.94
CA SER A 241 -11.73 -8.23 11.78
C SER A 241 -10.97 -8.50 13.10
N ALA A 242 -10.95 -7.53 14.03
CA ALA A 242 -10.32 -7.68 15.35
C ALA A 242 -10.89 -8.84 16.19
N ILE A 243 -12.08 -9.35 15.87
CA ILE A 243 -12.73 -10.46 16.56
C ILE A 243 -12.25 -11.83 16.04
N PHE A 244 -11.87 -11.92 14.76
CA PHE A 244 -11.56 -13.20 14.10
C PHE A 244 -10.39 -13.93 14.76
N GLY A 245 -9.41 -13.16 15.25
CA GLY A 245 -8.25 -13.71 15.94
C GLY A 245 -8.59 -14.54 17.19
N ALA A 246 -9.70 -14.23 17.86
CA ALA A 246 -10.20 -15.01 19.00
C ALA A 246 -10.71 -16.41 18.59
N PHE A 247 -10.98 -16.62 17.30
CA PHE A 247 -11.46 -17.89 16.74
C PHE A 247 -10.37 -18.62 15.94
N GLY A 248 -9.11 -18.18 16.04
CA GLY A 248 -7.97 -18.87 15.45
C GLY A 248 -7.76 -18.60 13.96
N ILE A 249 -8.28 -17.48 13.45
CA ILE A 249 -8.07 -17.05 12.06
C ILE A 249 -7.86 -15.54 11.98
N ILE A 250 -7.06 -15.10 11.01
CA ILE A 250 -6.99 -13.69 10.62
C ILE A 250 -7.79 -13.54 9.33
N ASP A 251 -8.68 -12.58 9.31
CA ASP A 251 -9.42 -12.21 8.12
C ASP A 251 -9.49 -10.69 7.98
N HIS A 252 -9.41 -10.25 6.73
CA HIS A 252 -9.49 -8.85 6.39
C HIS A 252 -10.66 -8.64 5.45
N TYR A 253 -11.70 -8.01 5.99
CA TYR A 253 -12.79 -7.51 5.17
C TYR A 253 -12.27 -6.37 4.28
N SER A 254 -12.38 -6.52 2.96
CA SER A 254 -12.22 -5.40 2.02
C SER A 254 -13.05 -5.63 0.77
N GLN A 255 -13.66 -4.54 0.29
CA GLN A 255 -14.42 -4.53 -0.97
C GLN A 255 -13.51 -4.39 -2.19
N ASP A 256 -12.30 -3.83 -2.02
CA ASP A 256 -11.43 -3.38 -3.12
C ASP A 256 -10.07 -4.08 -3.17
N SER A 257 -9.82 -5.04 -2.28
CA SER A 257 -8.55 -5.79 -2.24
C SER A 257 -8.74 -7.26 -1.89
N LEU A 258 -7.78 -8.08 -2.34
CA LEU A 258 -7.81 -9.55 -2.25
C LEU A 258 -7.37 -10.05 -0.86
N LEU A 259 -8.01 -9.50 0.17
CA LEU A 259 -7.55 -9.49 1.55
C LEU A 259 -7.95 -10.73 2.38
N HIS A 260 -8.72 -11.65 1.79
CA HIS A 260 -9.12 -12.91 2.42
C HIS A 260 -8.09 -14.05 2.29
N ILE A 261 -6.93 -13.80 1.67
CA ILE A 261 -5.91 -14.82 1.42
C ILE A 261 -4.97 -14.93 2.62
N GLY A 262 -4.91 -16.12 3.22
CA GLY A 262 -3.97 -16.45 4.28
C GLY A 262 -2.97 -17.52 3.86
N LEU A 263 -2.04 -17.83 4.76
CA LEU A 263 -1.13 -18.96 4.63
C LEU A 263 -1.28 -19.86 5.85
N LYS A 264 -1.29 -21.18 5.64
CA LYS A 264 -1.27 -22.15 6.73
C LYS A 264 -0.45 -23.36 6.32
N ASP A 265 0.59 -23.68 7.09
CA ASP A 265 1.46 -24.83 6.83
C ASP A 265 2.02 -24.85 5.38
N GLY A 266 2.39 -23.66 4.86
CA GLY A 266 2.88 -23.48 3.49
C GLY A 266 1.82 -23.58 2.39
N LYS A 267 0.53 -23.64 2.74
CA LYS A 267 -0.58 -23.67 1.79
C LYS A 267 -1.33 -22.35 1.77
N ALA A 268 -1.58 -21.83 0.58
CA ALA A 268 -2.48 -20.71 0.37
C ALA A 268 -3.90 -21.10 0.81
N THR A 269 -4.54 -20.25 1.59
CA THR A 269 -5.87 -20.47 2.14
C THR A 269 -6.76 -19.27 1.86
N TYR A 270 -8.07 -19.50 1.84
CA TYR A 270 -9.07 -18.44 1.77
C TYR A 270 -9.84 -18.46 3.08
N ALA A 271 -9.74 -17.38 3.85
CA ALA A 271 -10.29 -17.32 5.20
C ALA A 271 -11.82 -17.56 5.27
N PRO A 272 -12.65 -16.99 4.36
CA PRO A 272 -14.09 -17.20 4.37
C PRO A 272 -14.60 -18.63 4.17
N VAL A 273 -13.75 -19.59 3.78
CA VAL A 273 -14.11 -21.02 3.69
C VAL A 273 -13.48 -21.88 4.79
N GLN A 274 -12.83 -21.26 5.77
CA GLN A 274 -12.26 -21.99 6.93
C GLN A 274 -13.33 -22.20 8.01
N PRO A 275 -13.31 -23.33 8.74
CA PRO A 275 -14.25 -23.56 9.85
C PRO A 275 -14.22 -22.48 10.94
N GLN A 276 -13.05 -21.90 11.23
CA GLN A 276 -12.86 -20.82 12.19
C GLN A 276 -13.66 -19.56 11.83
N TYR A 277 -13.79 -19.29 10.53
CA TYR A 277 -14.57 -18.16 10.03
C TYR A 277 -16.05 -18.32 10.41
N LYS A 278 -16.57 -19.55 10.30
CA LYS A 278 -17.94 -19.86 10.68
C LYS A 278 -18.21 -19.59 12.15
N ASP A 279 -17.29 -19.99 13.03
CA ASP A 279 -17.39 -19.72 14.47
C ASP A 279 -17.40 -18.21 14.77
N ALA A 280 -16.52 -17.44 14.13
CA ALA A 280 -16.44 -15.98 14.28
C ALA A 280 -17.72 -15.28 13.79
N ILE A 281 -18.26 -15.68 12.64
CA ILE A 281 -19.50 -15.13 12.10
C ILE A 281 -20.69 -15.45 12.99
N SER A 282 -20.79 -16.68 13.50
CA SER A 282 -21.86 -17.05 14.44
C SER A 282 -21.81 -16.20 15.72
N TYR A 283 -20.61 -15.92 16.24
CA TYR A 283 -20.44 -15.01 17.38
C TYR A 283 -20.86 -13.57 17.04
N LEU A 284 -20.45 -13.03 15.90
CA LEU A 284 -20.87 -11.70 15.46
C LEU A 284 -22.38 -11.61 15.21
N ASN A 285 -22.99 -12.66 14.65
CA ASN A 285 -24.44 -12.75 14.50
C ASN A 285 -25.15 -12.74 15.85
N LYS A 286 -24.63 -13.47 16.85
CA LYS A 286 -25.16 -13.42 18.21
C LYS A 286 -25.15 -11.98 18.74
N LEU A 287 -24.02 -11.28 18.68
CA LEU A 287 -23.93 -9.89 19.10
C LEU A 287 -24.91 -8.97 18.34
N TYR A 288 -25.08 -9.17 17.03
CA TYR A 288 -26.03 -8.41 16.22
C TYR A 288 -27.48 -8.69 16.64
N SER A 289 -27.85 -9.96 16.81
CA SER A 289 -29.21 -10.40 17.20
C SER A 289 -29.61 -9.90 18.59
N GLU A 290 -28.65 -9.80 19.51
CA GLU A 290 -28.81 -9.20 20.83
C GLU A 290 -28.82 -7.66 20.76
N GLY A 291 -28.67 -7.09 19.57
CA GLY A 291 -28.64 -5.65 19.29
C GLY A 291 -27.48 -4.94 19.97
N LEU A 292 -26.31 -5.59 20.02
CA LEU A 292 -25.07 -5.06 20.57
C LEU A 292 -24.20 -4.40 19.49
N ILE A 293 -24.43 -4.76 18.22
CA ILE A 293 -23.77 -4.15 17.06
C ILE A 293 -24.62 -3.00 16.51
N ASP A 294 -23.97 -1.90 16.17
CA ASP A 294 -24.54 -0.76 15.45
C ASP A 294 -25.21 -1.21 14.13
N LYS A 295 -26.50 -0.90 13.98
CA LYS A 295 -27.27 -1.26 12.78
C LYS A 295 -26.72 -0.60 11.51
N GLU A 296 -26.02 0.53 11.66
CA GLU A 296 -25.44 1.27 10.55
C GLU A 296 -23.98 0.88 10.26
N ALA A 297 -23.40 -0.09 10.97
CA ALA A 297 -21.98 -0.48 10.81
C ALA A 297 -21.60 -0.83 9.36
N PHE A 298 -22.56 -1.35 8.59
CA PHE A 298 -22.38 -1.75 7.20
C PHE A 298 -22.68 -0.64 6.17
N THR A 299 -23.24 0.49 6.59
CA THR A 299 -23.79 1.53 5.68
C THR A 299 -23.26 2.94 5.94
N HIS A 300 -22.83 3.26 7.16
CA HIS A 300 -22.33 4.59 7.47
C HIS A 300 -20.98 4.90 6.82
N ASP A 301 -20.73 6.18 6.57
CA ASP A 301 -19.45 6.67 6.05
C ASP A 301 -18.51 7.12 7.17
N GLY A 302 -17.25 7.42 6.83
CA GLY A 302 -16.23 7.82 7.80
C GLY A 302 -16.60 9.09 8.58
N LYS A 303 -17.37 10.01 7.99
CA LYS A 303 -17.85 11.23 8.66
C LYS A 303 -18.89 10.92 9.72
N SER A 304 -19.88 10.10 9.39
CA SER A 304 -20.93 9.68 10.31
C SER A 304 -20.35 8.83 11.45
N TYR A 305 -19.44 7.92 11.12
CA TYR A 305 -18.70 7.14 12.12
C TYR A 305 -17.93 8.04 13.10
N SER A 306 -17.15 8.99 12.57
CA SER A 306 -16.39 9.93 13.39
C SER A 306 -17.30 10.78 14.30
N ALA A 307 -18.43 11.26 13.77
CA ALA A 307 -19.39 12.03 14.54
C ALA A 307 -20.02 11.23 15.70
N LYS A 308 -20.31 9.93 15.49
CA LYS A 308 -20.81 9.03 16.55
C LYS A 308 -19.78 8.85 17.66
N ILE A 309 -18.53 8.49 17.32
CA ILE A 309 -17.49 8.22 18.33
C ILE A 309 -17.07 9.49 19.08
N GLN A 310 -17.21 10.67 18.45
CA GLN A 310 -16.89 11.97 19.05
C GLN A 310 -18.06 12.62 19.80
N SER A 311 -19.24 11.98 19.86
CA SER A 311 -20.43 12.56 20.47
C SER A 311 -20.19 12.98 21.92
N ASP A 312 -20.85 14.07 22.34
CA ASP A 312 -20.89 14.53 23.73
C ASP A 312 -22.34 14.94 24.06
N PRO A 313 -23.07 14.21 24.93
CA PRO A 313 -22.63 13.04 25.70
C PRO A 313 -22.25 11.83 24.82
N ARG A 314 -21.41 10.93 25.37
CA ARG A 314 -20.93 9.73 24.68
C ARG A 314 -22.08 8.76 24.40
N VAL A 315 -22.15 8.23 23.18
CA VAL A 315 -23.15 7.20 22.81
C VAL A 315 -22.54 5.85 22.47
N VAL A 316 -21.23 5.79 22.25
CA VAL A 316 -20.53 4.56 21.82
C VAL A 316 -19.82 3.89 23.00
N GLY A 317 -19.97 2.57 23.11
CA GLY A 317 -19.26 1.74 24.09
C GLY A 317 -17.91 1.26 23.58
N VAL A 318 -17.91 0.62 22.42
CA VAL A 318 -16.72 0.05 21.78
C VAL A 318 -16.66 0.45 20.31
N PHE A 319 -15.47 0.76 19.82
CA PHE A 319 -15.24 0.99 18.40
C PHE A 319 -13.82 0.60 17.94
N SER A 320 -13.62 0.47 16.63
CA SER A 320 -12.31 0.19 16.03
C SER A 320 -11.64 1.48 15.56
N ASN A 321 -10.36 1.68 15.89
CA ASN A 321 -9.58 2.80 15.38
C ASN A 321 -8.07 2.60 15.52
N TRP A 322 -7.29 3.51 14.96
CA TRP A 322 -5.83 3.51 15.07
C TRP A 322 -5.31 4.26 16.31
N ARG A 323 -5.96 5.36 16.74
CA ARG A 323 -5.39 6.34 17.69
C ARG A 323 -6.45 7.06 18.55
N SER A 324 -6.04 7.71 19.63
CA SER A 324 -6.94 8.44 20.56
C SER A 324 -7.58 9.70 20.05
N THR A 325 -6.91 10.40 19.13
CA THR A 325 -7.44 11.63 18.54
C THR A 325 -8.66 11.39 17.66
N SER A 326 -9.04 10.13 17.43
CA SER A 326 -10.24 9.79 16.69
C SER A 326 -11.52 10.04 17.49
N TRP A 327 -11.51 9.88 18.82
CA TRP A 327 -12.65 10.19 19.71
C TRP A 327 -12.43 11.46 20.55
N ALA A 328 -11.18 11.75 20.90
CA ALA A 328 -10.81 12.88 21.73
C ALA A 328 -10.51 14.10 20.87
N THR A 329 -11.48 15.02 20.79
CA THR A 329 -11.30 16.32 20.11
C THR A 329 -10.65 17.36 21.04
N LYS A 330 -10.59 17.09 22.34
CA LYS A 330 -9.92 17.89 23.36
C LYS A 330 -9.00 17.03 24.24
N PRO A 331 -7.89 17.58 24.80
CA PRO A 331 -6.93 16.81 25.60
C PRO A 331 -7.55 16.02 26.76
N GLU A 332 -8.51 16.60 27.48
CA GLU A 332 -9.20 15.99 28.63
C GLU A 332 -10.09 14.79 28.28
N GLN A 333 -10.37 14.56 26.99
CA GLN A 333 -11.19 13.44 26.51
C GLN A 333 -10.35 12.20 26.14
N ARG A 334 -9.02 12.30 26.13
CA ARG A 334 -8.15 11.20 25.65
C ARG A 334 -8.36 9.92 26.45
N ASP A 335 -8.58 10.04 27.75
CA ASP A 335 -8.74 8.90 28.66
C ASP A 335 -10.20 8.40 28.75
N ASP A 336 -11.13 8.94 27.96
CA ASP A 336 -12.52 8.46 27.89
C ASP A 336 -12.61 7.00 27.44
N TYR A 337 -11.69 6.59 26.56
CA TYR A 337 -11.59 5.23 26.06
C TYR A 337 -10.20 4.66 26.29
N VAL A 338 -10.14 3.35 26.46
CA VAL A 338 -8.90 2.59 26.63
C VAL A 338 -8.83 1.46 25.61
N PRO A 339 -7.62 1.08 25.14
CA PRO A 339 -7.47 -0.02 24.21
C PRO A 339 -7.94 -1.35 24.83
N VAL A 340 -8.56 -2.19 24.01
CA VAL A 340 -8.87 -3.59 24.33
C VAL A 340 -7.78 -4.44 23.68
N GLY A 341 -7.10 -5.24 24.50
CA GLY A 341 -6.14 -6.22 24.00
C GLY A 341 -6.81 -7.32 23.18
N PRO A 342 -6.03 -8.25 22.60
CA PRO A 342 -6.61 -9.34 21.82
C PRO A 342 -7.49 -10.22 22.71
N LEU A 343 -8.72 -10.47 22.30
CA LEU A 343 -9.64 -11.31 23.05
C LEU A 343 -9.25 -12.79 22.90
N LYS A 344 -9.28 -13.53 24.00
CA LYS A 344 -9.18 -14.98 23.98
C LYS A 344 -10.56 -15.57 23.69
N GLY A 345 -10.68 -16.38 22.65
CA GLY A 345 -11.96 -17.03 22.35
C GLY A 345 -12.17 -18.36 23.08
N PRO A 346 -13.30 -19.03 22.83
CA PRO A 346 -13.75 -20.19 23.59
C PRO A 346 -12.84 -21.42 23.46
N LYS A 347 -12.09 -21.53 22.35
CA LYS A 347 -11.11 -22.60 22.10
C LYS A 347 -9.71 -22.26 22.61
N GLY A 348 -9.53 -21.08 23.21
CA GLY A 348 -8.26 -20.57 23.70
C GLY A 348 -7.40 -19.85 22.66
N ASP A 349 -7.88 -19.74 21.42
CA ASP A 349 -7.24 -18.97 20.36
C ASP A 349 -7.20 -17.47 20.69
N GLN A 350 -6.12 -16.83 20.27
CA GLN A 350 -5.84 -15.41 20.54
C GLN A 350 -4.78 -14.92 19.55
N LEU A 351 -5.18 -14.76 18.29
CA LEU A 351 -4.32 -14.31 17.20
C LEU A 351 -4.51 -12.83 16.89
N VAL A 352 -3.45 -12.20 16.39
CA VAL A 352 -3.44 -10.79 15.98
C VAL A 352 -2.69 -10.69 14.67
N GLU A 353 -3.18 -9.86 13.77
CA GLU A 353 -2.41 -9.50 12.59
C GLU A 353 -1.32 -8.50 12.95
N LYS A 354 -0.08 -8.78 12.55
CA LYS A 354 1.00 -7.80 12.63
C LYS A 354 0.89 -6.85 11.43
N TYR A 355 1.06 -5.56 11.68
CA TYR A 355 1.13 -4.56 10.62
C TYR A 355 2.21 -4.96 9.60
N PRO A 356 1.90 -4.94 8.29
CA PRO A 356 2.81 -5.45 7.27
C PRO A 356 4.07 -4.59 7.16
N THR A 357 5.21 -5.26 6.99
CA THR A 357 6.53 -4.63 6.78
C THR A 357 7.20 -5.23 5.53
N GLY A 358 8.21 -4.54 5.01
CA GLY A 358 8.94 -4.91 3.80
C GLY A 358 8.37 -4.26 2.54
N LEU A 359 8.23 -5.03 1.46
CA LEU A 359 7.66 -4.54 0.20
C LEU A 359 6.21 -4.09 0.38
N PHE A 360 5.96 -2.78 0.27
CA PHE A 360 4.65 -2.17 0.47
C PHE A 360 3.91 -1.98 -0.86
N TYR A 361 4.58 -1.40 -1.86
CA TYR A 361 4.07 -1.28 -3.22
C TYR A 361 5.14 -1.64 -4.23
N ARG A 362 4.84 -2.52 -5.19
CA ARG A 362 5.81 -2.92 -6.22
C ARG A 362 6.02 -1.86 -7.30
N GLY A 363 4.94 -1.23 -7.75
CA GLY A 363 4.94 -0.34 -8.90
C GLY A 363 4.91 1.15 -8.54
N SER A 364 5.95 1.67 -7.89
CA SER A 364 5.97 3.05 -7.40
C SER A 364 6.72 4.04 -8.29
N PHE A 365 7.81 3.63 -8.92
CA PHE A 365 8.50 4.44 -9.93
C PHE A 365 8.91 3.61 -11.13
N ALA A 366 8.52 4.00 -12.33
CA ALA A 366 8.80 3.28 -13.56
C ALA A 366 9.27 4.24 -14.66
N ILE A 367 10.25 3.81 -15.45
CA ILE A 367 10.81 4.59 -16.57
C ILE A 367 10.19 4.11 -17.88
N THR A 368 9.76 5.03 -18.73
CA THR A 368 9.14 4.70 -20.01
C THR A 368 10.17 4.64 -21.12
N ASN A 369 9.82 4.04 -22.25
CA ASN A 369 10.66 4.07 -23.46
C ASN A 369 10.75 5.46 -24.15
N ASN A 370 10.00 6.45 -23.66
CA ASN A 370 10.03 7.81 -24.21
C ASN A 370 11.25 8.61 -23.69
N THR A 371 11.85 8.20 -22.57
CA THR A 371 13.06 8.89 -22.08
C THR A 371 14.25 8.68 -23.02
N LYS A 372 15.08 9.72 -23.15
CA LYS A 372 16.41 9.65 -23.78
C LYS A 372 17.55 9.64 -22.76
N ARG A 373 17.22 9.68 -21.46
CA ARG A 373 18.18 9.80 -20.35
C ARG A 373 17.82 8.86 -19.19
N PRO A 374 17.69 7.55 -19.42
CA PRO A 374 17.29 6.61 -18.38
C PRO A 374 18.26 6.55 -17.20
N GLU A 375 19.56 6.78 -17.44
CA GLU A 375 20.59 6.84 -16.39
C GLU A 375 20.39 8.04 -15.47
N LEU A 376 19.99 9.19 -16.02
CA LEU A 376 19.72 10.40 -15.24
C LEU A 376 18.49 10.24 -14.36
N LEU A 377 17.42 9.65 -14.90
CA LEU A 377 16.20 9.34 -14.15
C LEU A 377 16.46 8.37 -13.00
N MET A 378 17.27 7.34 -13.24
CA MET A 378 17.63 6.39 -12.17
C MET A 378 18.45 7.08 -11.07
N GLN A 379 19.44 7.90 -11.42
CA GLN A 379 20.23 8.65 -10.42
C GLN A 379 19.36 9.64 -9.63
N TRP A 380 18.45 10.35 -10.31
CA TRP A 380 17.51 11.25 -9.65
C TRP A 380 16.63 10.49 -8.66
N MET A 381 16.06 9.35 -9.06
CA MET A 381 15.25 8.52 -8.18
C MET A 381 16.07 7.95 -7.02
N ASP A 382 17.30 7.50 -7.25
CA ASP A 382 18.18 7.03 -6.17
C ASP A 382 18.53 8.15 -5.16
N ASN A 383 18.65 9.41 -5.62
CA ASN A 383 18.78 10.55 -4.73
C ASN A 383 17.48 10.82 -3.95
N VAL A 384 16.31 10.64 -4.55
CA VAL A 384 15.03 10.70 -3.83
C VAL A 384 14.98 9.66 -2.70
N LEU A 385 15.59 8.49 -2.92
CA LEU A 385 15.66 7.40 -1.93
C LEU A 385 16.82 7.51 -0.94
N ASN A 386 17.63 8.58 -0.98
CA ASN A 386 18.69 8.74 0.01
C ASN A 386 18.10 8.88 1.43
N ASP A 387 18.89 8.53 2.44
CA ASP A 387 18.41 8.43 3.83
C ASP A 387 17.73 9.72 4.35
N ASP A 388 18.19 10.90 3.92
CA ASP A 388 17.65 12.19 4.40
C ASP A 388 16.38 12.64 3.65
N ASN A 389 16.30 12.43 2.34
CA ASN A 389 15.10 12.72 1.55
C ASN A 389 13.99 11.73 1.91
N GLU A 390 14.35 10.46 2.06
CA GLU A 390 13.45 9.41 2.48
C GLU A 390 12.90 9.68 3.88
N MET A 391 13.75 10.04 4.86
CA MET A 391 13.33 10.34 6.24
C MET A 391 12.26 11.44 6.29
N GLN A 392 12.40 12.45 5.43
CA GLN A 392 11.43 13.52 5.29
C GLN A 392 10.13 12.99 4.70
N MET A 393 10.18 12.33 3.53
CA MET A 393 9.03 11.70 2.89
C MET A 393 8.30 10.84 3.91
N SER A 394 8.93 9.72 4.27
CA SER A 394 9.10 9.20 5.63
C SER A 394 8.11 9.53 6.74
N SER A 395 8.57 10.50 7.51
CA SER A 395 8.02 10.94 8.78
C SER A 395 6.97 12.03 8.60
N GLY A 396 6.70 12.45 7.36
CA GLY A 396 5.64 13.39 7.02
C GLY A 396 5.97 14.84 7.35
N GLY A 397 7.26 15.20 7.37
CA GLY A 397 7.70 16.56 7.68
C GLY A 397 9.06 16.87 7.08
N ARG A 398 9.21 18.12 6.62
CA ARG A 398 10.45 18.66 6.05
C ARG A 398 11.47 19.04 7.14
N TYR A 399 12.77 18.91 6.84
CA TYR A 399 13.84 19.40 7.70
C TYR A 399 13.78 20.92 7.88
N GLY A 400 14.11 21.40 9.07
CA GLY A 400 14.06 22.82 9.46
C GLY A 400 12.69 23.28 9.94
N ASP A 401 11.60 22.66 9.44
CA ASP A 401 10.23 23.01 9.80
C ASP A 401 9.62 22.03 10.82
N TYR A 402 9.86 20.72 10.63
CA TYR A 402 9.26 19.62 11.40
C TYR A 402 10.27 18.60 11.88
N LEU A 403 11.35 18.43 11.13
CA LEU A 403 12.44 17.53 11.48
C LEU A 403 13.71 18.33 11.70
N GLU A 404 14.56 17.84 12.60
CA GLU A 404 15.90 18.39 12.84
C GLU A 404 16.92 17.26 12.85
N LYS A 405 17.85 17.31 11.89
CA LYS A 405 19.02 16.44 11.87
C LYS A 405 20.03 16.94 12.90
N GLN A 406 20.39 16.06 13.84
CA GLN A 406 21.38 16.33 14.87
C GLN A 406 22.79 16.09 14.35
N ALA A 407 23.79 16.61 15.06
CA ALA A 407 25.21 16.47 14.70
C ALA A 407 25.70 15.01 14.67
N ASP A 408 25.08 14.13 15.46
CA ASP A 408 25.38 12.68 15.50
C ASP A 408 24.66 11.88 14.38
N GLY A 409 23.92 12.55 13.50
CA GLY A 409 23.18 11.93 12.40
C GLY A 409 21.78 11.44 12.75
N THR A 410 21.37 11.52 14.02
CA THR A 410 19.99 11.25 14.46
C THR A 410 19.04 12.37 14.04
N VAL A 411 17.74 12.11 14.10
CA VAL A 411 16.69 13.01 13.65
C VAL A 411 15.64 13.15 14.74
N LYS A 412 15.31 14.39 15.08
CA LYS A 412 14.23 14.75 16.00
C LYS A 412 13.02 15.26 15.24
N VAL A 413 11.84 14.93 15.75
CA VAL A 413 10.55 15.51 15.39
C VAL A 413 10.32 16.70 16.31
N LEU A 414 10.27 17.89 15.72
CA LEU A 414 10.14 19.15 16.46
C LEU A 414 8.70 19.39 16.93
N ARG A 415 7.72 19.13 16.06
CA ARG A 415 6.29 19.32 16.33
C ARG A 415 5.43 18.55 15.33
N ALA A 416 4.14 18.40 15.64
CA ALA A 416 3.17 17.87 14.70
C ALA A 416 2.76 18.92 13.64
N LEU A 417 2.42 18.43 12.45
CA LEU A 417 1.88 19.23 11.35
C LEU A 417 0.40 19.53 11.62
N ASN A 418 -0.01 20.79 11.44
CA ASN A 418 -1.43 21.15 11.54
C ASN A 418 -2.11 21.00 10.16
N PRO A 419 -2.90 19.94 9.93
CA PRO A 419 -3.54 19.73 8.64
C PRO A 419 -4.60 20.78 8.30
N ASN A 420 -5.03 21.62 9.24
CA ASN A 420 -5.97 22.71 8.98
C ASN A 420 -5.26 24.01 8.56
N ASN A 421 -3.93 24.04 8.61
CA ASN A 421 -3.13 25.18 8.14
C ASN A 421 -2.61 24.91 6.72
N ASN A 422 -3.08 25.70 5.75
CA ASN A 422 -2.73 25.52 4.34
C ASN A 422 -1.24 25.73 4.06
N ASP A 423 -0.55 26.63 4.76
CA ASP A 423 0.90 26.80 4.56
C ASP A 423 1.69 25.59 5.10
N GLU A 424 1.24 25.03 6.22
CA GLU A 424 1.84 23.81 6.77
C GLU A 424 1.66 22.61 5.82
N ARG A 425 0.54 22.54 5.09
CA ARG A 425 0.34 21.49 4.08
C ARG A 425 1.41 21.47 2.99
N LEU A 426 1.99 22.62 2.64
CA LEU A 426 3.08 22.71 1.64
C LEU A 426 4.39 22.06 2.13
N ASN A 427 4.52 21.88 3.45
CA ASN A 427 5.65 21.19 4.07
C ASN A 427 5.38 19.70 4.29
N ILE A 428 4.20 19.20 3.91
CA ILE A 428 3.96 17.76 3.78
C ILE A 428 4.78 17.32 2.55
N PRO A 429 5.77 16.42 2.71
CA PRO A 429 6.64 15.99 1.62
C PRO A 429 5.95 14.96 0.71
N SER A 430 4.72 15.26 0.29
CA SER A 430 3.87 14.39 -0.51
C SER A 430 2.68 15.15 -1.11
N ASN A 431 2.32 14.77 -2.33
CA ASN A 431 1.07 15.14 -3.02
C ASN A 431 -0.09 14.16 -2.67
N GLY A 432 0.06 13.39 -1.60
CA GLY A 432 -0.85 12.33 -1.18
C GLY A 432 -0.53 10.95 -1.79
N SER A 433 0.32 10.88 -2.82
CA SER A 433 0.77 9.63 -3.46
C SER A 433 2.27 9.39 -3.24
N ARG A 434 2.64 9.13 -1.98
CA ARG A 434 4.04 9.08 -1.55
C ARG A 434 4.78 7.79 -1.95
N VAL A 435 5.96 7.93 -2.56
CA VAL A 435 6.95 6.84 -2.60
C VAL A 435 7.74 6.84 -1.31
N SER A 436 7.76 5.70 -0.61
CA SER A 436 8.38 5.57 0.73
C SER A 436 9.42 4.47 0.70
N PHE A 437 10.55 4.65 1.37
CA PHE A 437 11.63 3.68 1.39
C PHE A 437 12.29 3.58 2.77
N MET A 438 11.49 3.26 3.78
CA MET A 438 11.93 3.32 5.18
C MET A 438 12.61 2.02 5.57
N THR A 439 13.94 1.99 5.52
CA THR A 439 14.72 0.86 6.05
C THR A 439 14.76 0.92 7.58
N MET A 440 14.99 -0.22 8.24
CA MET A 440 15.18 -0.27 9.69
C MET A 440 16.36 0.60 10.14
N ALA A 441 17.44 0.63 9.34
CA ALA A 441 18.60 1.46 9.62
C ALA A 441 18.25 2.96 9.61
N ASN A 442 17.48 3.40 8.60
CA ASN A 442 17.05 4.79 8.53
C ASN A 442 16.03 5.11 9.64
N SER A 443 15.06 4.23 9.91
CA SER A 443 14.05 4.43 10.96
C SER A 443 14.69 4.63 12.33
N LYS A 444 15.74 3.87 12.66
CA LYS A 444 16.48 4.02 13.93
C LYS A 444 17.13 5.39 14.13
N ARG A 445 17.34 6.17 13.07
CA ARG A 445 17.82 7.55 13.18
C ARG A 445 16.75 8.46 13.78
N LEU A 446 15.46 8.13 13.66
CA LEU A 446 14.37 8.89 14.25
C LEU A 446 14.24 8.61 15.75
N VAL A 447 14.83 9.47 16.58
CA VAL A 447 14.98 9.23 18.04
C VAL A 447 13.83 9.79 18.88
N THR A 448 12.91 10.53 18.26
CA THR A 448 11.70 11.05 18.92
C THR A 448 10.48 10.71 18.10
N LYS A 449 9.39 10.33 18.77
CA LYS A 449 8.10 10.04 18.13
C LYS A 449 7.12 11.17 18.39
N THR A 450 6.17 11.38 17.48
CA THR A 450 5.02 12.24 17.77
C THR A 450 4.19 11.61 18.89
N PRO A 451 3.36 12.39 19.63
CA PRO A 451 2.48 11.84 20.65
C PRO A 451 1.60 10.68 20.17
N VAL A 452 1.16 10.71 18.90
CA VAL A 452 0.33 9.65 18.30
C VAL A 452 1.12 8.34 18.15
N PHE A 453 2.39 8.40 17.69
CA PHE A 453 3.22 7.19 17.55
C PHE A 453 3.71 6.66 18.90
N THR A 454 3.97 7.54 19.87
CA THR A 454 4.28 7.13 21.25
C THR A 454 3.10 6.39 21.85
N GLU A 455 1.90 6.97 21.78
CA GLU A 455 0.66 6.37 22.26
C GLU A 455 0.38 5.01 21.59
N LYS A 456 0.45 4.95 20.25
CA LYS A 456 0.24 3.71 19.51
C LYS A 456 1.21 2.61 19.95
N GLY A 457 2.48 2.97 20.17
CA GLY A 457 3.50 2.05 20.67
C GLY A 457 3.18 1.48 22.07
N GLU A 458 2.53 2.26 22.94
CA GLU A 458 2.05 1.76 24.23
C GLU A 458 0.88 0.77 24.06
N TYR A 459 -0.04 1.04 23.12
CA TYR A 459 -1.13 0.12 22.80
C TYR A 459 -0.62 -1.21 22.23
N ASP A 460 0.40 -1.14 21.36
CA ASP A 460 0.99 -2.33 20.72
C ASP A 460 1.57 -3.33 21.72
N LYS A 461 1.97 -2.90 22.93
CA LYS A 461 2.45 -3.79 24.00
C LYS A 461 1.41 -4.82 24.42
N LEU A 462 0.11 -4.50 24.29
CA LEU A 462 -0.99 -5.42 24.61
C LEU A 462 -1.09 -6.60 23.64
N PHE A 463 -0.49 -6.50 22.45
CA PHE A 463 -0.61 -7.48 21.37
C PHE A 463 0.67 -8.31 21.20
N GLU A 464 1.72 -8.03 21.97
CA GLU A 464 3.00 -8.73 21.87
C GLU A 464 2.85 -10.23 22.17
N GLY A 465 3.53 -11.04 21.37
CA GLY A 465 3.46 -12.50 21.46
C GLY A 465 2.18 -13.13 20.91
N LYS A 466 1.26 -12.36 20.33
CA LYS A 466 0.00 -12.83 19.74
C LYS A 466 -0.07 -12.74 18.22
N PHE A 467 0.99 -12.22 17.59
CA PHE A 467 1.04 -12.08 16.15
C PHE A 467 0.98 -13.42 15.42
N ALA A 468 0.13 -13.50 14.40
CA ALA A 468 0.09 -14.62 13.48
C ALA A 468 1.46 -14.80 12.81
N LYS A 469 1.93 -16.06 12.77
CA LYS A 469 3.24 -16.39 12.19
C LYS A 469 3.17 -16.59 10.69
N ASP A 470 2.10 -17.22 10.23
CA ASP A 470 1.89 -17.54 8.83
C ASP A 470 1.07 -16.44 8.17
N VAL A 471 1.76 -15.53 7.48
CA VAL A 471 1.15 -14.49 6.63
C VAL A 471 1.56 -14.77 5.20
N TYR A 472 0.61 -14.63 4.28
CA TYR A 472 0.90 -14.81 2.87
C TYR A 472 1.87 -13.70 2.40
N PRO A 473 3.06 -14.04 1.85
CA PRO A 473 4.07 -13.03 1.54
C PRO A 473 3.69 -12.21 0.29
N ASN A 474 4.32 -11.05 0.14
CA ASN A 474 4.18 -10.24 -1.07
C ASN A 474 4.97 -10.86 -2.23
N VAL A 475 4.30 -11.72 -3.01
CA VAL A 475 4.87 -12.43 -4.17
C VAL A 475 4.58 -11.70 -5.48
N PHE A 476 5.44 -11.88 -6.49
CA PHE A 476 5.20 -11.34 -7.83
C PHE A 476 4.52 -12.38 -8.71
N PHE A 477 3.24 -12.17 -9.00
CA PHE A 477 2.45 -13.03 -9.87
C PHE A 477 2.93 -13.01 -11.33
N SER A 478 2.77 -14.12 -12.03
CA SER A 478 2.86 -14.15 -13.49
C SER A 478 1.67 -13.44 -14.13
N LYS A 479 1.76 -13.15 -15.44
CA LYS A 479 0.68 -12.47 -16.16
C LYS A 479 -0.62 -13.27 -16.06
N ASP A 480 -0.55 -14.57 -16.29
CA ASP A 480 -1.71 -15.46 -16.22
C ASP A 480 -2.26 -15.60 -14.80
N GLU A 481 -1.38 -15.68 -13.79
CA GLU A 481 -1.78 -15.66 -12.38
C GLU A 481 -2.49 -14.35 -12.02
N ALA A 482 -1.89 -13.20 -12.36
CA ALA A 482 -2.45 -11.87 -12.09
C ALA A 482 -3.81 -11.67 -12.78
N MET A 483 -3.94 -12.09 -14.05
CA MET A 483 -5.21 -12.04 -14.78
C MET A 483 -6.28 -12.93 -14.15
N LYS A 484 -5.93 -14.16 -13.75
CA LYS A 484 -6.85 -15.06 -13.03
C LYS A 484 -7.29 -14.46 -11.70
N ILE A 485 -6.34 -13.94 -10.93
CA ILE A 485 -6.58 -13.30 -9.64
C ILE A 485 -7.54 -12.11 -9.80
N GLN A 486 -7.30 -11.25 -10.80
CA GLN A 486 -8.15 -10.11 -11.08
C GLN A 486 -9.55 -10.51 -11.55
N THR A 487 -9.65 -11.53 -12.40
CA THR A 487 -10.93 -11.97 -12.99
C THR A 487 -11.79 -12.71 -11.97
N LEU A 488 -11.21 -13.66 -11.24
CA LEU A 488 -11.93 -14.53 -10.31
C LEU A 488 -12.10 -13.87 -8.93
N GLY A 489 -11.05 -13.21 -8.45
CA GLY A 489 -10.99 -12.72 -7.08
C GLY A 489 -12.01 -11.63 -6.77
N ASN A 490 -12.28 -10.73 -7.71
CA ASN A 490 -13.27 -9.66 -7.51
C ASN A 490 -14.68 -10.23 -7.28
N ASP A 491 -15.12 -11.17 -8.13
CA ASP A 491 -16.46 -11.75 -8.03
C ASP A 491 -16.59 -12.63 -6.78
N ILE A 492 -15.57 -13.45 -6.51
CA ILE A 492 -15.48 -14.30 -5.31
C ILE A 492 -15.59 -13.46 -4.03
N ASN A 493 -14.80 -12.39 -3.91
CA ASN A 493 -14.82 -11.53 -2.73
C ASN A 493 -16.12 -10.73 -2.62
N THR A 494 -16.66 -10.25 -3.73
CA THR A 494 -17.96 -9.57 -3.73
C THR A 494 -19.05 -10.47 -3.15
N TYR A 495 -19.09 -11.74 -3.58
CA TYR A 495 -20.04 -12.71 -3.06
C TYR A 495 -19.76 -13.06 -1.59
N ALA A 496 -18.50 -13.31 -1.22
CA ALA A 496 -18.12 -13.60 0.17
C ALA A 496 -18.48 -12.46 1.13
N ASN A 497 -18.21 -11.20 0.75
CA ASN A 497 -18.54 -10.01 1.53
C ASN A 497 -20.06 -9.79 1.66
N SER A 498 -20.83 -10.11 0.62
CA SER A 498 -22.29 -10.10 0.69
C SER A 498 -22.80 -11.13 1.71
N MET A 499 -22.25 -12.34 1.70
CA MET A 499 -22.60 -13.39 2.65
C MET A 499 -22.14 -13.08 4.08
N TYR A 500 -20.97 -12.45 4.25
CA TYR A 500 -20.50 -11.93 5.55
C TYR A 500 -21.54 -11.01 6.19
N ALA A 501 -22.01 -9.99 5.45
CA ALA A 501 -23.01 -9.06 5.95
C ALA A 501 -24.35 -9.77 6.23
N LYS A 502 -24.82 -10.59 5.29
CA LYS A 502 -26.05 -11.39 5.46
C LYS A 502 -26.00 -12.24 6.72
N TRP A 503 -24.93 -13.01 6.94
CA TRP A 503 -24.87 -13.93 8.06
C TRP A 503 -24.76 -13.22 9.40
N ILE A 504 -24.12 -12.06 9.47
CA ILE A 504 -24.11 -11.27 10.71
C ILE A 504 -25.50 -10.72 11.00
N ILE A 505 -26.23 -10.22 9.99
CA ILE A 505 -27.53 -9.57 10.18
C ILE A 505 -28.66 -10.61 10.37
N ASP A 506 -28.79 -11.54 9.44
CA ASP A 506 -29.93 -12.47 9.33
C ASP A 506 -29.60 -13.87 9.89
N GLY A 507 -28.33 -14.18 10.14
CA GLY A 507 -27.89 -15.52 10.48
C GLY A 507 -27.92 -16.50 9.29
N GLY A 508 -27.95 -17.79 9.63
CA GLY A 508 -28.12 -18.87 8.65
C GLY A 508 -26.82 -19.45 8.07
N ILE A 509 -25.64 -19.06 8.58
CA ILE A 509 -24.36 -19.57 8.09
C ILE A 509 -24.28 -21.10 8.12
N ASP A 510 -24.78 -21.76 9.16
CA ASP A 510 -24.82 -23.23 9.25
C ASP A 510 -25.55 -23.88 8.09
N LYS A 511 -26.72 -23.33 7.74
CA LYS A 511 -27.58 -23.84 6.67
C LYS A 511 -27.01 -23.53 5.29
N ASP A 512 -26.42 -22.35 5.13
CA ASP A 512 -25.94 -21.86 3.84
C ASP A 512 -24.54 -22.41 3.49
N TRP A 513 -23.77 -22.88 4.48
CA TRP A 513 -22.33 -23.15 4.36
C TRP A 513 -21.94 -24.04 3.18
N ASP A 514 -22.55 -25.22 3.06
CA ASP A 514 -22.17 -26.17 2.01
C ASP A 514 -22.50 -25.62 0.61
N GLY A 515 -23.65 -24.94 0.49
CA GLY A 515 -24.06 -24.26 -0.75
C GLY A 515 -23.15 -23.09 -1.10
N TYR A 516 -22.74 -22.31 -0.09
CA TYR A 516 -21.80 -21.21 -0.21
C TYR A 516 -20.42 -21.68 -0.68
N VAL A 517 -19.84 -22.68 -0.02
CA VAL A 517 -18.53 -23.25 -0.39
C VAL A 517 -18.61 -23.85 -1.79
N LYS A 518 -19.70 -24.56 -2.12
CA LYS A 518 -19.91 -25.05 -3.49
C LYS A 518 -19.96 -23.90 -4.49
N LYS A 519 -20.71 -22.84 -4.20
CA LYS A 519 -20.85 -21.68 -5.08
C LYS A 519 -19.51 -20.98 -5.32
N LEU A 520 -18.70 -20.80 -4.28
CA LEU A 520 -17.34 -20.25 -4.43
C LEU A 520 -16.43 -21.13 -5.28
N ASN A 521 -16.52 -22.45 -5.12
CA ASN A 521 -15.79 -23.38 -5.97
C ASN A 521 -16.26 -23.30 -7.44
N ASP A 522 -17.58 -23.21 -7.67
CA ASP A 522 -18.17 -23.02 -9.00
C ASP A 522 -17.74 -21.66 -9.62
N MET A 523 -17.42 -20.66 -8.80
CA MET A 523 -16.86 -19.36 -9.20
C MET A 523 -15.35 -19.38 -9.44
N GLY A 524 -14.68 -20.52 -9.24
CA GLY A 524 -13.24 -20.67 -9.51
C GLY A 524 -12.32 -20.49 -8.30
N LEU A 525 -12.81 -20.60 -7.06
CA LEU A 525 -11.97 -20.45 -5.86
C LEU A 525 -10.75 -21.40 -5.84
N LYS A 526 -10.89 -22.62 -6.35
CA LYS A 526 -9.76 -23.56 -6.44
C LYS A 526 -8.67 -23.06 -7.37
N ASP A 527 -9.07 -22.50 -8.52
CA ASP A 527 -8.12 -21.96 -9.50
C ASP A 527 -7.45 -20.68 -8.98
N LEU A 528 -8.20 -19.86 -8.24
CA LEU A 528 -7.65 -18.71 -7.52
C LEU A 528 -6.58 -19.15 -6.53
N LEU A 529 -6.89 -20.11 -5.64
CA LEU A 529 -5.94 -20.62 -4.66
C LEU A 529 -4.74 -21.32 -5.30
N ALA A 530 -4.92 -22.00 -6.42
CA ALA A 530 -3.82 -22.59 -7.19
C ALA A 530 -2.87 -21.53 -7.75
N ALA A 531 -3.39 -20.38 -8.21
CA ALA A 531 -2.55 -19.27 -8.67
C ALA A 531 -1.72 -18.67 -7.53
N TYR A 532 -2.32 -18.46 -6.35
CA TYR A 532 -1.59 -18.05 -5.15
C TYR A 532 -0.55 -19.09 -4.75
N GLN A 533 -0.91 -20.38 -4.67
CA GLN A 533 0.04 -21.43 -4.31
C GLN A 533 1.24 -21.48 -5.26
N ALA A 534 1.01 -21.43 -6.57
CA ALA A 534 2.09 -21.43 -7.56
C ALA A 534 3.05 -20.24 -7.38
N ALA A 535 2.51 -19.06 -7.08
CA ALA A 535 3.32 -17.87 -6.82
C ALA A 535 4.12 -17.97 -5.52
N TYR A 536 3.52 -18.52 -4.47
CA TYR A 536 4.19 -18.81 -3.21
C TYR A 536 5.33 -19.82 -3.36
N ASP A 537 5.09 -20.92 -4.07
CA ASP A 537 6.09 -21.97 -4.32
C ASP A 537 7.28 -21.42 -5.13
N ARG A 538 7.00 -20.57 -6.12
CA ARG A 538 8.03 -19.87 -6.91
C ARG A 538 8.85 -18.92 -6.03
N PHE A 539 8.20 -18.12 -5.19
CA PHE A 539 8.86 -17.21 -4.26
C PHE A 539 9.84 -17.97 -3.35
N ASN A 540 9.38 -19.05 -2.71
CA ASN A 540 10.22 -19.85 -1.82
C ASN A 540 11.37 -20.59 -2.53
N SER A 541 11.20 -20.91 -3.82
CA SER A 541 12.26 -21.53 -4.62
C SER A 541 13.34 -20.52 -5.04
N GLY A 542 12.94 -19.26 -5.25
CA GLY A 542 13.84 -18.15 -5.57
C GLY A 542 14.66 -17.68 -4.37
N SER A 543 14.07 -17.61 -3.18
CA SER A 543 14.72 -17.13 -1.95
C SER A 543 15.78 -18.08 -1.37
N LYS A 544 15.96 -19.28 -1.95
CA LYS A 544 16.95 -20.28 -1.54
C LYS A 544 18.23 -20.27 -2.40
N LYS A 545 18.29 -19.42 -3.41
CA LYS A 545 19.49 -19.20 -4.24
C LYS A 545 20.13 -17.88 -3.85
#